data_AF-A0A936HZB7-F1
#
_entry.id   AF-A0A936HZB7-F1
#
_cell.length_a   1.000
_cell.length_b   1.000
_cell.length_c   1.000
_cell.angle_alpha   90.00
_cell.angle_beta   90.00
_cell.angle_gamma   90.00
#
_symmetry.space_group_name_H-M   'P 1'
#
loop_
_entity.id
_entity.type
_entity.pdbx_description
1 polymer ?
#
loop_
_entity_poly.entity_id
_entity_poly.type
_entity_poly.pdbx_seq_one_letter_code
_entity_poly.pdbx_strand_id
1 'polypeptide(L)'
;MAQLLLDSPCNEQPPARMVAGALAHLARHMQTGCPRAGHLAAMLLDQVADDADADAHLRAHARELVDILERDTLLNPAAAPVVPARNASSARKPSRRAAARP
;
A
#
# COMPACT_ATOMS: atom_id res chain seq x y z
N MET A 1 -17.83 6.18 39.28
CA MET A 1 -17.41 4.78 39.22
C MET A 1 -16.97 4.46 37.81
N ALA A 2 -15.74 3.94 37.70
CA ALA A 2 -15.09 3.24 36.58
C ALA A 2 -15.40 3.66 35.12
N GLN A 3 -14.39 4.28 34.50
CA GLN A 3 -14.11 4.14 33.07
C GLN A 3 -13.80 2.66 32.76
N LEU A 4 -14.49 2.09 31.77
CA LEU A 4 -14.10 0.91 30.99
C LEU A 4 -13.95 1.46 29.56
N LEU A 5 -12.77 1.77 29.00
CA LEU A 5 -11.64 0.90 28.64
C LEU A 5 -12.09 -0.41 28.00
N LEU A 6 -12.36 -0.37 26.69
CA LEU A 6 -11.97 -1.34 25.64
C LEU A 6 -12.87 -1.17 24.41
N ASP A 7 -12.55 -0.17 23.59
CA ASP A 7 -12.45 -0.41 22.15
C ASP A 7 -11.41 0.60 21.64
N SER A 8 -10.16 0.17 21.55
CA SER A 8 -9.32 0.78 20.51
C SER A 8 -10.12 0.55 19.23
N PRO A 9 -10.49 1.57 18.44
CA PRO A 9 -11.07 1.27 17.15
C PRO A 9 -9.98 0.48 16.44
N CYS A 10 -10.18 -0.84 16.37
CA CYS A 10 -9.47 -1.68 15.43
C CYS A 10 -9.51 -0.87 14.14
N ASN A 11 -8.34 -0.71 13.54
CA ASN A 11 -8.02 0.26 12.50
C ASN A 11 -8.78 -0.03 11.18
N GLU A 12 -10.10 -0.10 11.26
CA GLU A 12 -11.06 -0.13 10.18
C GLU A 12 -11.01 1.26 9.56
N GLN A 13 -10.12 1.40 8.58
CA GLN A 13 -10.16 2.57 7.74
C GLN A 13 -11.51 2.52 7.03
N PRO A 14 -12.41 3.48 7.24
CA PRO A 14 -13.69 3.47 6.56
C PRO A 14 -13.44 3.38 5.05
N PRO A 15 -14.27 2.64 4.30
CA PRO A 15 -14.04 2.35 2.88
C PRO A 15 -13.80 3.61 2.05
N ALA A 16 -14.42 4.74 2.41
CA ALA A 16 -14.17 6.05 1.81
C ALA A 16 -12.69 6.51 1.85
N ARG A 17 -11.95 6.22 2.94
CA ARG A 17 -10.52 6.57 3.05
C ARG A 17 -9.65 5.66 2.16
N MET A 18 -9.98 4.38 2.07
CA MET A 18 -9.28 3.44 1.19
C MET A 18 -9.49 3.83 -0.27
N VAL A 19 -10.72 4.16 -0.66
CA VAL A 19 -11.05 4.67 -2.00
C VAL A 19 -10.32 5.98 -2.29
N ALA A 20 -10.28 6.93 -1.36
CA ALA A 20 -9.54 8.18 -1.56
C ALA A 20 -8.05 7.94 -1.82
N GLY A 21 -7.43 7.01 -1.09
CA GLY A 21 -6.05 6.58 -1.31
C GLY A 21 -5.86 5.90 -2.67
N ALA A 22 -6.77 5.00 -3.03
CA ALA A 22 -6.76 4.32 -4.33
C ALA A 22 -6.82 5.33 -5.49
N LEU A 23 -7.74 6.30 -5.41
CA LEU A 23 -7.90 7.35 -6.43
C LEU A 23 -6.67 8.26 -6.52
N ALA A 24 -6.03 8.61 -5.41
CA ALA A 24 -4.80 9.39 -5.43
C ALA A 24 -3.66 8.66 -6.15
N HIS A 25 -3.53 7.36 -5.90
CA HIS A 25 -2.55 6.51 -6.59
C HIS A 25 -2.90 6.31 -8.06
N LEU A 26 -4.17 6.11 -8.39
CA LEU A 26 -4.66 5.98 -9.76
C LEU A 26 -4.40 7.27 -10.56
N ALA A 27 -4.75 8.43 -10.02
CA ALA A 27 -4.49 9.71 -10.66
C ALA A 27 -3.00 9.90 -10.94
N ARG A 28 -2.13 9.53 -9.98
CA ARG A 28 -0.68 9.59 -10.17
C ARG A 28 -0.21 8.61 -11.24
N HIS A 29 -0.76 7.40 -11.29
CA HIS A 29 -0.48 6.44 -12.35
C HIS A 29 -0.82 7.02 -13.72
N MET A 30 -2.02 7.58 -13.89
CA MET A 30 -2.46 8.19 -15.15
C MET A 30 -1.60 9.38 -15.57
N GLN A 31 -1.15 10.21 -14.63
CA GLN A 31 -0.33 11.39 -14.93
C GLN A 31 1.11 11.06 -15.30
N THR A 32 1.68 10.00 -14.71
CA THR A 32 3.12 9.72 -14.79
C THR A 32 3.47 8.41 -15.49
N GLY A 33 2.46 7.60 -15.80
CA GLY A 33 2.63 6.20 -16.17
C GLY A 33 3.28 5.35 -15.07
N CYS A 34 3.36 5.85 -13.82
CA CYS A 34 4.13 5.18 -12.78
C CYS A 34 3.44 3.86 -12.37
N PRO A 35 4.05 2.71 -12.65
CA PRO A 35 3.46 1.39 -12.42
C PRO A 35 3.23 1.09 -10.95
N ARG A 36 4.14 1.55 -10.10
CA ARG A 36 4.05 1.38 -8.65
C ARG A 36 2.81 2.08 -8.09
N ALA A 37 2.42 3.22 -8.68
CA ALA A 37 1.19 3.89 -8.30
C ALA A 37 -0.05 3.07 -8.72
N GLY A 38 -0.03 2.47 -9.92
CA GLY A 38 -1.09 1.56 -10.37
C GLY A 38 -1.26 0.34 -9.45
N HIS A 39 -0.14 -0.29 -9.06
CA HIS A 39 -0.16 -1.42 -8.13
C HIS A 39 -0.72 -1.07 -6.74
N LEU A 40 -0.35 0.09 -6.18
CA LEU A 40 -0.89 0.55 -4.91
C LEU A 40 -2.39 0.87 -5.00
N ALA A 41 -2.85 1.42 -6.13
CA ALA A 41 -4.27 1.61 -6.37
C ALA A 41 -5.01 0.26 -6.41
N ALA A 42 -4.48 -0.73 -7.13
CA ALA A 42 -5.07 -2.07 -7.22
C ALA A 42 -5.20 -2.73 -5.84
N MET A 43 -4.14 -2.72 -5.01
CA MET A 43 -4.20 -3.28 -3.66
C MET A 43 -5.28 -2.65 -2.77
N LEU A 44 -5.45 -1.33 -2.86
CA LEU A 44 -6.45 -0.63 -2.06
C LEU A 44 -7.87 -0.90 -2.56
N LEU A 45 -8.05 -1.04 -3.88
CA LEU A 45 -9.34 -1.39 -4.48
C LEU A 45 -9.72 -2.84 -4.18
N ASP A 46 -8.75 -3.75 -4.18
CA ASP A 46 -8.95 -5.15 -3.79
C ASP A 46 -9.44 -5.24 -2.33
N GLN A 47 -8.83 -4.47 -1.43
CA GLN A 47 -9.29 -4.36 -0.04
C GLN A 47 -10.72 -3.79 0.07
N VAL A 48 -11.09 -2.82 -0.78
CA VAL A 48 -12.46 -2.27 -0.83
C VAL A 48 -13.45 -3.29 -1.39
N ALA A 49 -13.04 -4.13 -2.35
CA ALA A 49 -13.88 -5.16 -2.93
C ALA A 49 -14.27 -6.27 -1.93
N ASP A 50 -13.37 -6.56 -0.99
CA ASP A 50 -13.54 -7.58 0.03
C ASP A 50 -14.14 -7.06 1.35
N ASP A 51 -14.22 -5.73 1.51
CA ASP A 51 -14.88 -5.10 2.64
C ASP A 51 -16.40 -5.37 2.62
N ALA A 52 -16.94 -6.00 3.68
CA ALA A 52 -18.36 -6.32 3.76
C ALA A 52 -19.26 -5.10 4.03
N ASP A 53 -18.68 -4.03 4.58
CA ASP A 53 -19.39 -2.78 4.89
C ASP A 53 -19.43 -1.83 3.69
N ALA A 54 -18.68 -2.14 2.62
CA ALA A 54 -18.74 -1.40 1.37
C ALA A 54 -19.99 -1.75 0.55
N ASP A 55 -20.57 -0.72 -0.06
CA ASP A 55 -21.73 -0.87 -0.95
C ASP A 55 -21.47 -1.87 -2.08
N ALA A 56 -22.49 -2.64 -2.47
CA ALA A 56 -22.34 -3.71 -3.46
C ALA A 56 -21.88 -3.19 -4.84
N HIS A 57 -22.34 -2.02 -5.27
CA HIS A 57 -21.86 -1.39 -6.50
C HIS A 57 -20.41 -0.95 -6.36
N LEU A 58 -20.04 -0.39 -5.21
CA LEU A 58 -18.66 0.00 -4.94
C LEU A 58 -17.72 -1.21 -5.01
N ARG A 59 -18.10 -2.34 -4.40
CA ARG A 59 -17.29 -3.58 -4.44
C ARG A 59 -17.16 -4.13 -5.85
N ALA A 60 -18.23 -4.10 -6.63
CA ALA A 60 -18.21 -4.56 -8.03
C ALA A 60 -17.28 -3.69 -8.88
N HIS A 61 -17.40 -2.36 -8.77
CA HIS A 61 -16.53 -1.43 -9.51
C HIS A 61 -15.07 -1.50 -9.05
N ALA A 62 -14.82 -1.74 -7.76
CA ALA A 62 -13.47 -1.92 -7.26
C ALA A 62 -12.80 -3.15 -7.88
N ARG A 63 -13.52 -4.29 -8.00
CA ARG A 63 -13.02 -5.49 -8.68
C ARG A 63 -12.70 -5.23 -10.16
N GLU A 64 -13.61 -4.57 -10.87
CA GLU A 64 -13.41 -4.22 -12.27
C GLU A 64 -12.15 -3.35 -12.47
N LEU A 65 -11.93 -2.37 -11.59
CA LEU A 65 -10.74 -1.53 -11.65
C LEU A 65 -9.45 -2.29 -11.32
N VAL A 66 -9.49 -3.26 -10.41
CA VAL A 66 -8.34 -4.15 -10.14
C VAL A 66 -7.97 -4.92 -11.40
N ASP A 67 -8.95 -5.56 -12.05
CA ASP A 67 -8.72 -6.34 -13.28
C ASP A 67 -8.09 -5.48 -14.39
N ILE A 68 -8.53 -4.23 -14.55
CA ILE A 68 -7.97 -3.29 -15.52
C ILE A 68 -6.51 -2.96 -15.19
N LEU A 69 -6.22 -2.61 -13.93
CA LEU A 69 -4.88 -2.21 -13.49
C LEU A 69 -3.87 -3.36 -13.56
N GLU A 70 -4.30 -4.59 -13.26
CA GLU A 70 -3.46 -5.78 -13.39
C GLU A 70 -3.14 -6.08 -14.84
N ARG A 71 -4.12 -5.98 -15.74
CA ARG A 71 -3.90 -6.13 -17.19
C ARG A 71 -2.95 -5.07 -17.73
N ASP A 72 -3.11 -3.80 -17.33
CA ASP A 72 -2.20 -2.72 -17.71
C ASP A 72 -0.77 -2.98 -17.24
N THR A 73 -0.61 -3.54 -16.04
CA THR A 73 0.71 -3.92 -15.49
C THR A 73 1.36 -5.05 -16.31
N LEU A 74 0.58 -6.05 -16.73
CA LEU A 74 1.06 -7.14 -17.58
C LEU A 74 1.46 -6.67 -18.98
N LEU A 75 0.72 -5.72 -19.55
CA LEU A 75 1.02 -5.12 -20.85
C LEU A 75 2.23 -4.18 -20.79
N ASN A 76 2.55 -3.63 -19.61
CA ASN A 76 3.68 -2.75 -19.39
C ASN A 76 4.66 -3.26 -18.30
N PRO A 77 5.40 -4.37 -18.57
CA PRO A 77 6.20 -5.06 -17.56
C PRO A 77 7.53 -4.37 -17.22
N ALA A 78 7.98 -3.37 -18.01
CA ALA A 78 9.20 -2.58 -17.74
C ALA A 78 9.14 -1.78 -16.42
N ALA A 79 8.03 -1.93 -15.72
CA ALA A 79 7.50 -1.07 -14.71
C ALA A 79 7.17 -1.88 -13.42
N ALA A 80 7.26 -3.22 -13.47
CA ALA A 80 6.95 -4.08 -12.33
C ALA A 80 7.74 -3.65 -11.06
N PRO A 81 7.08 -3.48 -9.90
CA PRO A 81 7.76 -3.09 -8.69
C PRO A 81 8.75 -4.20 -8.32
N VAL A 82 10.05 -3.93 -8.50
CA VAL A 82 11.11 -4.66 -7.82
C VAL A 82 10.85 -4.45 -6.34
N VAL A 83 10.18 -5.42 -5.72
CA VAL A 83 10.03 -5.48 -4.26
C VAL A 83 11.47 -5.60 -3.75
N PRO A 84 12.04 -4.56 -3.10
CA PRO A 84 13.37 -4.73 -2.57
C PRO A 84 13.23 -5.78 -1.47
N ALA A 85 13.78 -6.97 -1.72
CA ALA A 85 13.99 -7.97 -0.71
C ALA A 85 14.58 -7.24 0.50
N ARG A 86 13.85 -7.27 1.62
CA ARG A 86 14.26 -6.60 2.85
C ARG A 86 15.64 -7.15 3.20
N ASN A 87 16.68 -6.38 2.90
CA ASN A 87 18.04 -6.71 3.27
C ASN A 87 18.12 -6.72 4.80
N ALA A 88 17.97 -7.92 5.36
CA ALA A 88 18.36 -8.27 6.72
C ALA A 88 19.89 -8.20 6.82
N SER A 89 20.48 -7.01 6.66
CA SER A 89 21.93 -6.80 6.66
C SER A 89 22.27 -5.32 6.87
N SER A 90 22.12 -4.84 8.10
CA SER A 90 23.03 -3.79 8.59
C SER A 90 23.34 -4.05 10.05
N ALA A 91 24.10 -5.14 10.22
CA ALA A 91 24.86 -5.39 11.41
C ALA A 91 25.91 -4.27 11.60
N ARG A 92 26.09 -3.91 12.87
CA ARG A 92 27.34 -3.43 13.48
C ARG A 92 27.85 -2.06 13.04
N LYS A 93 27.51 -1.06 13.88
CA LYS A 93 28.31 0.16 14.06
C LYS A 93 29.81 -0.20 14.24
N PRO A 94 30.72 0.38 13.46
CA PRO A 94 32.15 0.34 13.78
C PRO A 94 32.44 1.40 14.84
N SER A 95 32.74 0.97 16.07
CA SER A 95 33.29 1.86 17.11
C SER A 95 34.75 2.15 16.78
N ARG A 96 34.99 3.27 16.10
CA ARG A 96 36.31 3.90 15.97
C ARG A 96 36.53 4.87 17.14
N ARG A 97 37.54 4.62 17.97
CA ARG A 97 38.40 5.66 18.57
C ARG A 97 39.69 4.98 19.06
N ALA A 98 40.77 5.11 18.28
CA ALA A 98 41.87 6.09 18.45
C ALA A 98 42.80 5.68 19.63
N ALA A 99 43.99 5.12 19.38
CA ALA A 99 45.28 5.83 19.18
C ALA A 99 45.58 6.82 20.33
N ALA A 100 46.68 6.80 21.09
CA ALA A 100 48.07 6.37 20.88
C ALA A 100 48.74 6.09 22.28
N ARG A 101 49.59 5.05 22.44
CA ARG A 101 51.09 5.03 22.63
C ARG A 101 51.67 6.10 23.60
N PRO A 102 52.84 5.83 24.22
CA PRO A 102 53.28 4.68 25.03
C PRO A 102 53.21 4.95 26.54
#